data_AF-A0A2T6ZK75-F1
#
_entry.id   AF-A0A2T6ZK75-F1
#
_cell.length_a   1.000
_cell.length_b   1.000
_cell.length_c   1.000
_cell.angle_alpha   90.00
_cell.angle_beta   90.00
_cell.angle_gamma   90.00
#
_symmetry.space_group_name_H-M   'P 1'
#
loop_
_entity.id
_entity.type
_entity.pdbx_description
1 polymer ?
#
loop_
_entity_poly.entity_id
_entity_poly.type
_entity_poly.pdbx_seq_one_letter_code
_entity_poly.pdbx_strand_id
1 'polypeptide(L)'
;MFPPGHGNDSLDAGDIYLISVFGTNEMLTAAGKELCLRAYQEGDHDQMWICEVTSDHQISMRNRHTERFLSWGYGNKLKCASRRNSSSEWLTFTRLSLGGYSLKVHPDCYYKFRPVQRVDGDTPHLKAGEVCTQFGLHRIKDPVFRRFEWVIPGRLARSSAPFYDGKDADESINEISIEFLNNYGIKNIISLSSVELSPHKKDRLHKAKISYSHIKAVGCAAVTQKQFDQIWSAYNRAGVTIVYCGYGDGRTGMAISAIQLFQGRALDENDYRANGVQCSAQIAALNLLSDRIKG
;
A
#
# COMPACT_ATOMS: atom_id res chain seq x y z
N MET A 1 -8.76 13.09 -7.89
CA MET A 1 -7.60 13.14 -8.82
C MET A 1 -7.58 11.82 -9.59
N PHE A 2 -7.60 11.86 -10.91
CA PHE A 2 -7.52 10.65 -11.78
C PHE A 2 -6.29 9.81 -11.36
N PRO A 3 -6.32 8.47 -11.35
CA PRO A 3 -5.20 7.73 -10.77
C PRO A 3 -3.89 8.17 -11.45
N PRO A 4 -2.86 8.48 -10.65
CA PRO A 4 -1.68 9.14 -11.18
C PRO A 4 -0.90 8.19 -12.10
N GLY A 5 -0.81 8.54 -13.39
CA GLY A 5 0.16 7.98 -14.31
C GLY A 5 -0.39 7.45 -15.64
N HIS A 6 0.51 6.91 -16.45
CA HIS A 6 0.23 6.35 -17.77
C HIS A 6 -0.31 4.91 -17.72
N GLY A 7 -0.57 4.34 -16.54
CA GLY A 7 -1.03 2.95 -16.42
C GLY A 7 0.01 1.93 -16.90
N ASN A 8 1.28 2.15 -16.56
CA ASN A 8 2.43 1.36 -17.03
C ASN A 8 3.03 0.47 -15.93
N ASP A 9 2.36 0.29 -14.80
CA ASP A 9 2.93 -0.43 -13.67
C ASP A 9 3.02 -1.93 -13.96
N SER A 10 4.08 -2.57 -13.46
CA SER A 10 4.26 -4.03 -13.54
C SER A 10 3.27 -4.74 -12.63
N LEU A 11 2.85 -5.95 -13.03
CA LEU A 11 2.03 -6.84 -12.21
C LEU A 11 2.91 -7.59 -11.21
N ASP A 12 2.56 -7.46 -9.94
CA ASP A 12 3.17 -8.15 -8.81
C ASP A 12 2.04 -8.88 -8.07
N ALA A 13 2.28 -10.14 -7.70
CA ALA A 13 1.27 -10.94 -7.00
C ALA A 13 0.97 -10.33 -5.62
N GLY A 14 -0.31 -10.24 -5.27
CA GLY A 14 -0.80 -9.65 -4.03
C GLY A 14 -1.04 -8.14 -4.08
N ASP A 15 -0.50 -7.44 -5.08
CA ASP A 15 -0.70 -6.00 -5.22
C ASP A 15 -2.10 -5.66 -5.76
N ILE A 16 -2.58 -4.45 -5.43
CA ILE A 16 -3.89 -3.94 -5.84
C ILE A 16 -3.71 -2.98 -7.02
N TYR A 17 -4.56 -3.12 -8.03
CA TYR A 17 -4.53 -2.34 -9.26
C TYR A 17 -5.89 -1.70 -9.54
N LEU A 18 -5.86 -0.51 -10.13
CA LEU A 18 -6.94 0.01 -10.96
C LEU A 18 -6.60 -0.31 -12.41
N ILE A 19 -7.59 -0.80 -13.17
CA ILE A 19 -7.43 -1.13 -14.59
C ILE A 19 -8.27 -0.14 -15.39
N SER A 20 -7.64 0.80 -16.08
CA SER A 20 -8.33 1.81 -16.88
C SER A 20 -8.33 1.46 -18.36
N VAL A 21 -9.27 2.00 -19.15
CA VAL A 21 -9.03 2.15 -20.59
C VAL A 21 -7.93 3.19 -20.78
N PHE A 22 -6.92 2.85 -21.57
CA PHE A 22 -5.68 3.63 -21.66
C PHE A 22 -5.95 5.07 -22.12
N GLY A 23 -5.41 6.04 -21.38
CA GLY A 23 -5.62 7.47 -21.66
C GLY A 23 -7.00 8.03 -21.26
N THR A 24 -7.87 7.26 -20.59
CA THR A 24 -9.23 7.68 -20.22
C THR A 24 -9.52 7.46 -18.73
N ASN A 25 -10.54 8.14 -18.17
CA ASN A 25 -10.96 7.97 -16.77
C ASN A 25 -11.82 6.73 -16.54
N GLU A 26 -12.04 5.90 -17.56
CA GLU A 26 -12.93 4.76 -17.47
C GLU A 26 -12.20 3.56 -16.87
N MET A 27 -12.73 3.05 -15.76
CA MET A 27 -12.17 1.96 -14.96
C MET A 27 -12.99 0.69 -15.12
N LEU A 28 -12.30 -0.44 -15.19
CA LEU A 28 -12.91 -1.76 -15.08
C LEU A 28 -13.53 -1.91 -13.68
N THR A 29 -14.85 -2.03 -13.65
CA THR A 29 -15.64 -2.00 -12.41
C THR A 29 -16.52 -3.23 -12.31
N ALA A 30 -16.48 -3.90 -11.16
CA ALA A 30 -17.40 -4.98 -10.84
C ALA A 30 -18.79 -4.42 -10.47
N ALA A 31 -19.85 -5.02 -11.02
CA ALA A 31 -21.23 -4.71 -10.66
C ALA A 31 -21.95 -6.03 -10.34
N GLY A 32 -21.76 -6.53 -9.12
CA GLY A 32 -22.28 -7.81 -8.67
C GLY A 32 -21.60 -9.01 -9.35
N LYS A 33 -22.20 -9.55 -10.42
CA LYS A 33 -21.59 -10.61 -11.26
C LYS A 33 -21.13 -10.11 -12.63
N GLU A 34 -21.53 -8.90 -12.99
CA GLU A 34 -21.27 -8.32 -14.29
C GLU A 34 -20.07 -7.38 -14.22
N LEU A 35 -19.51 -7.05 -15.38
CA LEU A 35 -18.42 -6.10 -15.53
C LEU A 35 -18.82 -4.96 -16.43
N CYS A 36 -18.41 -3.76 -16.06
CA CYS A 36 -18.61 -2.57 -16.87
C CYS A 36 -17.46 -1.58 -16.68
N LEU A 37 -17.35 -0.66 -17.62
CA LEU A 37 -16.52 0.52 -17.53
C LEU A 37 -17.33 1.63 -16.86
N ARG A 38 -16.74 2.28 -15.86
CA ARG A 38 -17.31 3.45 -15.19
C ARG A 38 -16.25 4.51 -15.01
N ALA A 39 -16.65 5.78 -14.92
CA ALA A 39 -15.71 6.83 -14.54
C ALA A 39 -15.07 6.50 -13.18
N TYR A 40 -13.78 6.80 -13.06
CA TYR A 40 -13.01 6.62 -11.84
C TYR A 40 -13.70 7.27 -10.64
N GLN A 41 -13.80 6.51 -9.56
CA GLN A 41 -14.29 6.98 -8.28
C GLN A 41 -13.25 6.67 -7.20
N GLU A 42 -12.84 7.71 -6.49
CA GLU A 42 -11.81 7.59 -5.46
C GLU A 42 -12.29 6.70 -4.31
N GLY A 43 -11.47 5.71 -3.95
CA GLY A 43 -11.81 4.76 -2.88
C GLY A 43 -12.88 3.72 -3.26
N ASP A 44 -13.33 3.66 -4.51
CA ASP A 44 -14.33 2.68 -4.94
C ASP A 44 -13.72 1.28 -5.04
N HIS A 45 -14.05 0.42 -4.07
CA HIS A 45 -13.55 -0.95 -4.00
C HIS A 45 -14.04 -1.84 -5.15
N ASP A 46 -15.13 -1.46 -5.84
CA ASP A 46 -15.60 -2.18 -7.04
C ASP A 46 -14.65 -1.97 -8.23
N GLN A 47 -13.78 -0.96 -8.18
CA GLN A 47 -12.79 -0.65 -9.22
C GLN A 47 -11.40 -1.23 -8.90
N MET A 48 -11.22 -1.83 -7.73
CA MET A 48 -9.94 -2.33 -7.23
C MET A 48 -9.78 -3.83 -7.47
N TRP A 49 -8.64 -4.22 -8.04
CA TRP A 49 -8.35 -5.59 -8.45
C TRP A 49 -7.05 -6.08 -7.82
N ILE A 50 -7.12 -7.14 -7.04
CA ILE A 50 -5.98 -7.82 -6.45
C ILE A 50 -5.40 -8.76 -7.50
N CYS A 51 -4.12 -8.61 -7.82
CA CYS A 51 -3.40 -9.54 -8.68
C CYS A 51 -3.12 -10.83 -7.92
N GLU A 52 -3.55 -11.97 -8.44
CA GLU A 52 -3.26 -13.28 -7.88
C GLU A 52 -2.59 -14.17 -8.92
N VAL A 53 -1.60 -14.94 -8.48
CA VAL A 53 -0.82 -15.84 -9.33
C VAL A 53 -0.98 -17.27 -8.81
N THR A 54 -1.35 -18.19 -9.69
CA THR A 54 -1.46 -19.63 -9.35
C THR A 54 -0.08 -20.29 -9.25
N SER A 55 -0.04 -21.54 -8.75
CA SER A 55 1.19 -22.36 -8.76
C SER A 55 1.79 -22.51 -10.17
N ASP A 56 0.94 -22.46 -11.20
CA ASP A 56 1.33 -22.58 -12.60
C ASP A 56 1.66 -21.21 -13.25
N HIS A 57 1.92 -20.21 -12.40
CA HIS A 57 2.29 -18.85 -12.79
C HIS A 57 1.23 -18.14 -13.65
N GLN A 58 -0.04 -18.54 -13.52
CA GLN A 58 -1.14 -17.91 -14.23
C GLN A 58 -1.67 -16.73 -13.45
N ILE A 59 -1.81 -15.59 -14.11
CA ILE A 59 -2.30 -14.35 -13.50
C ILE A 59 -3.82 -14.36 -13.53
N SER A 60 -4.43 -13.88 -12.45
CA SER A 60 -5.85 -13.66 -12.30
C SER A 60 -6.07 -12.36 -11.51
N MET A 61 -7.23 -11.73 -11.70
CA MET A 61 -7.55 -10.48 -11.00
C MET A 61 -8.80 -10.69 -10.15
N ARG A 62 -8.66 -10.65 -8.82
CA ARG A 62 -9.81 -10.74 -7.90
C ARG A 62 -10.29 -9.34 -7.52
N ASN A 63 -11.56 -9.06 -7.72
CA ASN A 63 -12.14 -7.80 -7.30
C ASN A 63 -12.15 -7.70 -5.76
N ARG A 64 -11.75 -6.55 -5.24
CA ARG A 64 -11.60 -6.32 -3.80
C ARG A 64 -12.93 -6.37 -3.04
N HIS A 65 -14.01 -5.84 -3.62
CA HIS A 65 -15.31 -5.79 -2.95
C HIS A 65 -16.09 -7.11 -3.05
N THR A 66 -16.23 -7.64 -4.27
CA THR A 66 -17.07 -8.82 -4.52
C THR A 66 -16.36 -10.14 -4.21
N GLU A 67 -15.04 -10.11 -4.01
CA GLU A 67 -14.14 -11.26 -3.85
C GLU A 67 -14.20 -12.25 -5.01
N ARG A 68 -14.68 -11.80 -6.17
CA ARG A 68 -14.80 -12.62 -7.37
C ARG A 68 -13.73 -12.29 -8.38
N PHE A 69 -13.34 -13.30 -9.13
CA PHE A 69 -12.33 -13.16 -10.17
C PHE A 69 -12.94 -12.58 -11.45
N LEU A 70 -12.15 -11.74 -12.09
CA LEU A 70 -12.29 -11.38 -13.48
C LEU A 70 -12.25 -12.66 -14.30
N SER A 71 -13.38 -13.00 -14.91
CA SER A 71 -13.56 -14.26 -15.61
C SER A 71 -14.22 -14.01 -16.96
N TRP A 72 -14.10 -15.00 -17.83
CA TRP A 72 -14.91 -15.07 -19.02
C TRP A 72 -16.23 -15.81 -18.72
N GLY A 73 -17.31 -15.43 -19.39
CA GLY A 73 -18.60 -16.08 -19.30
C GLY A 73 -19.23 -16.36 -20.67
N TYR A 74 -20.31 -17.13 -20.65
CA TYR A 74 -21.05 -17.52 -21.86
C TYR A 74 -21.42 -16.31 -22.74
N GLY A 75 -21.25 -16.46 -24.06
CA GLY A 75 -21.53 -15.40 -25.03
C GLY A 75 -20.42 -14.37 -25.20
N ASN A 76 -19.16 -14.74 -24.93
CA ASN A 76 -17.97 -13.87 -25.04
C ASN A 76 -17.95 -12.66 -24.10
N LYS A 77 -18.82 -12.59 -23.10
CA LYS A 77 -18.87 -11.45 -22.17
C LYS A 77 -17.87 -11.65 -21.02
N LEU A 78 -17.16 -10.58 -20.68
CA LEU A 78 -16.38 -10.54 -19.44
C LEU A 78 -17.33 -10.46 -18.25
N LYS A 79 -17.02 -11.19 -17.18
CA LYS A 79 -17.79 -11.24 -15.94
C LYS A 79 -16.91 -11.21 -14.70
N CYS A 80 -17.52 -10.96 -13.55
CA CYS A 80 -16.89 -11.05 -12.24
C CYS A 80 -17.69 -12.05 -11.40
N ALA A 81 -17.66 -13.33 -11.78
CA ALA A 81 -18.63 -14.32 -11.33
C ALA A 81 -18.04 -15.42 -10.43
N SER A 82 -16.82 -15.86 -10.70
CA SER A 82 -16.21 -16.99 -10.00
C SER A 82 -15.61 -16.58 -8.66
N ARG A 83 -15.79 -17.41 -7.62
CA ARG A 83 -15.09 -17.28 -6.33
C ARG A 83 -13.83 -18.16 -6.27
N ARG A 84 -13.58 -18.97 -7.29
CA ARG A 84 -12.44 -19.86 -7.38
C ARG A 84 -11.59 -19.45 -8.57
N ASN A 85 -10.28 -19.48 -8.39
CA ASN A 85 -9.34 -19.27 -9.46
C ASN A 85 -9.20 -20.58 -10.26
N SER A 86 -9.87 -20.67 -11.41
CA SER A 86 -9.75 -21.79 -12.34
C SER A 86 -9.30 -21.29 -13.71
N SER A 87 -9.14 -22.19 -14.66
CA SER A 87 -8.61 -21.86 -15.99
C SER A 87 -9.40 -20.78 -16.74
N SER A 88 -10.70 -20.60 -16.44
CA SER A 88 -11.54 -19.55 -17.03
C SER A 88 -11.29 -18.15 -16.47
N GLU A 89 -10.52 -18.03 -15.39
CA GLU A 89 -10.17 -16.77 -14.72
C GLU A 89 -8.76 -16.29 -15.05
N TRP A 90 -8.01 -17.06 -15.86
CA TRP A 90 -6.63 -16.74 -16.20
C TRP A 90 -6.54 -15.68 -17.30
N LEU A 91 -5.58 -14.79 -17.11
CA LEU A 91 -5.37 -13.59 -17.89
C LEU A 91 -3.92 -13.51 -18.33
N THR A 92 -3.73 -13.04 -19.55
CA THR A 92 -2.41 -12.66 -20.04
C THR A 92 -2.36 -11.15 -20.24
N PHE A 93 -1.40 -10.52 -19.57
CA PHE A 93 -1.10 -9.10 -19.76
C PHE A 93 0.15 -8.96 -20.62
N THR A 94 0.01 -8.34 -21.78
CA THR A 94 1.15 -8.05 -22.67
C THR A 94 1.37 -6.54 -22.72
N ARG A 95 2.52 -6.08 -22.21
CA ARG A 95 2.90 -4.66 -22.26
C ARG A 95 3.09 -4.21 -23.71
N LEU A 96 2.55 -3.06 -24.08
CA LEU A 96 2.68 -2.50 -25.42
C LEU A 96 3.80 -1.46 -25.49
N SER A 97 4.37 -1.27 -26.68
CA SER A 97 5.50 -0.35 -26.91
C SER A 97 5.15 1.12 -26.64
N LEU A 98 3.90 1.51 -26.87
CA LEU A 98 3.39 2.87 -26.61
C LEU A 98 2.88 3.07 -25.17
N GLY A 99 3.12 2.10 -24.27
CA GLY A 99 2.58 2.07 -22.92
C GLY A 99 1.31 1.23 -22.80
N GLY A 100 0.82 1.04 -21.59
CA GLY A 100 -0.33 0.21 -21.29
C GLY A 100 -0.12 -1.27 -21.62
N TYR A 101 -1.24 -1.98 -21.63
CA TYR A 101 -1.31 -3.43 -21.74
C TYR A 101 -2.42 -3.86 -22.69
N SER A 102 -2.15 -4.93 -23.44
CA SER A 102 -3.18 -5.79 -24.02
C SER A 102 -3.55 -6.84 -22.98
N LEU A 103 -4.85 -6.91 -22.64
CA LEU A 103 -5.38 -7.96 -21.78
C LEU A 103 -6.01 -9.05 -22.65
N LYS A 104 -5.63 -10.31 -22.43
CA LYS A 104 -6.21 -11.45 -23.13
C LYS A 104 -6.79 -12.44 -22.13
N VAL A 105 -7.97 -12.98 -22.44
CA VAL A 105 -8.62 -14.05 -21.68
C VAL A 105 -8.45 -15.39 -22.40
N HIS A 106 -8.61 -16.48 -21.65
CA HIS A 106 -8.63 -17.85 -22.18
C HIS A 106 -10.10 -18.35 -22.26
N PRO A 107 -10.81 -18.12 -23.39
CA PRO A 107 -12.26 -18.31 -23.45
C PRO A 107 -12.73 -19.77 -23.50
N ASP A 108 -11.85 -20.75 -23.77
CA ASP A 108 -12.21 -22.18 -23.78
C ASP A 108 -10.95 -23.05 -23.80
N CYS A 109 -11.08 -24.33 -23.44
CA CYS A 109 -10.00 -25.34 -23.45
C CYS A 109 -9.38 -25.64 -24.83
N TYR A 110 -9.75 -24.93 -25.89
CA TYR A 110 -9.25 -25.10 -27.25
C TYR A 110 -8.66 -23.80 -27.85
N TYR A 111 -7.48 -23.45 -27.33
CA TYR A 111 -6.29 -22.93 -28.05
C TYR A 111 -6.25 -21.52 -28.68
N LYS A 112 -7.09 -20.54 -28.31
CA LYS A 112 -6.76 -19.14 -28.70
C LYS A 112 -7.12 -18.11 -27.63
N PHE A 113 -6.08 -17.48 -27.09
CA PHE A 113 -6.21 -16.26 -26.29
C PHE A 113 -6.90 -15.17 -27.12
N ARG A 114 -7.97 -14.59 -26.56
CA ARG A 114 -8.70 -13.51 -27.21
C ARG A 114 -8.48 -12.20 -26.45
N PRO A 115 -8.12 -11.10 -27.14
CA PRO A 115 -8.05 -9.80 -26.49
C PRO A 115 -9.41 -9.39 -25.91
N VAL A 116 -9.34 -8.71 -24.78
CA VAL A 116 -10.46 -7.97 -24.22
C VAL A 116 -10.66 -6.71 -25.05
N GLN A 117 -11.90 -6.50 -25.47
CA GLN A 117 -12.31 -5.33 -26.23
C GLN A 117 -13.67 -4.81 -25.77
N ARG A 118 -13.98 -3.55 -26.11
CA ARG A 118 -15.36 -3.06 -26.01
C ARG A 118 -16.30 -3.85 -26.92
N VAL A 119 -17.56 -3.96 -26.51
CA VAL A 119 -18.61 -4.54 -27.35
C VAL A 119 -18.78 -3.70 -28.60
N ASP A 120 -18.98 -2.38 -28.42
CA ASP A 120 -18.98 -1.32 -29.44
C ASP A 120 -18.32 -0.04 -28.86
N GLY A 121 -17.91 0.91 -29.72
CA GLY A 121 -17.00 2.03 -29.40
C GLY A 121 -17.27 2.76 -28.08
N ASP A 122 -18.53 3.13 -27.81
CA ASP A 122 -18.91 3.90 -26.62
C ASP A 122 -19.64 3.08 -25.55
N THR A 123 -19.73 1.76 -25.73
CA THR A 123 -20.42 0.90 -24.75
C THR A 123 -19.54 0.67 -23.52
N PRO A 124 -20.14 0.64 -22.30
CA PRO A 124 -19.40 0.35 -21.09
C PRO A 124 -19.08 -1.15 -20.94
N HIS A 125 -19.47 -1.99 -21.89
CA HIS A 125 -19.36 -3.44 -21.78
C HIS A 125 -18.14 -3.98 -22.53
N LEU A 126 -17.53 -5.02 -21.96
CA LEU A 126 -16.37 -5.68 -22.51
C LEU A 126 -16.70 -7.11 -22.97
N LYS A 127 -16.06 -7.52 -24.06
CA LYS A 127 -16.12 -8.86 -24.61
C LYS A 127 -14.73 -9.38 -24.98
N ALA A 128 -14.60 -10.70 -25.05
CA ALA A 128 -13.50 -11.33 -25.75
C ALA A 128 -13.72 -11.21 -27.26
N GLY A 129 -12.78 -10.62 -28.00
CA GLY A 129 -12.93 -10.40 -29.44
C GLY A 129 -11.63 -10.52 -30.20
N GLU A 130 -11.47 -9.71 -31.25
CA GLU A 130 -10.34 -9.73 -32.18
C GLU A 130 -9.54 -8.43 -32.17
N VAL A 131 -10.16 -7.34 -31.75
CA VAL A 131 -9.53 -6.02 -31.60
C VAL A 131 -8.90 -5.93 -30.21
N CYS A 132 -7.76 -5.26 -30.11
CA CYS A 132 -7.12 -5.02 -28.83
C CYS A 132 -7.56 -3.66 -28.26
N THR A 133 -8.35 -3.65 -27.18
CA THR A 133 -8.47 -2.45 -26.35
C THR A 133 -7.21 -2.34 -25.49
N GLN A 134 -6.60 -1.16 -25.48
CA GLN A 134 -5.43 -0.87 -24.67
C GLN A 134 -5.89 -0.47 -23.26
N PHE A 135 -5.29 -1.08 -22.25
CA PHE A 135 -5.60 -0.83 -20.85
C PHE A 135 -4.40 -0.22 -20.12
N GLY A 136 -4.66 0.67 -19.17
CA GLY A 136 -3.69 1.14 -18.20
C GLY A 136 -3.76 0.31 -16.93
N LEU A 137 -2.61 -0.19 -16.46
CA LEU A 137 -2.47 -0.76 -15.12
C LEU A 137 -1.86 0.27 -14.18
N HIS A 138 -2.67 0.70 -13.23
CA HIS A 138 -2.25 1.63 -12.18
C HIS A 138 -2.18 0.83 -10.91
N ARG A 139 -0.97 0.43 -10.52
CA ARG A 139 -0.80 -0.13 -9.19
C ARG A 139 -1.25 0.94 -8.22
N ILE A 140 -2.17 0.61 -7.31
CA ILE A 140 -2.52 1.49 -6.21
C ILE A 140 -1.30 1.53 -5.30
N LYS A 141 -0.38 2.42 -5.65
CA LYS A 141 0.86 2.71 -4.94
C LYS A 141 0.63 3.64 -3.75
N ASP A 142 -0.59 3.70 -3.23
CA ASP A 142 -0.81 4.21 -1.88
C ASP A 142 -0.89 3.04 -0.93
N PRO A 143 0.26 2.40 -0.59
CA PRO A 143 0.28 1.59 0.60
C PRO A 143 -0.19 2.53 1.71
N VAL A 144 -1.18 2.05 2.46
CA VAL A 144 -1.70 2.71 3.64
C VAL A 144 -0.55 3.36 4.41
N PHE A 145 0.55 2.62 4.60
CA PHE A 145 1.82 3.14 5.09
C PHE A 145 2.88 3.06 3.99
N ARG A 146 3.28 4.21 3.41
CA ARG A 146 4.41 4.29 2.46
C ARG A 146 5.71 3.99 3.19
N ARG A 147 6.70 3.46 2.47
CA ARG A 147 8.03 3.11 3.02
C ARG A 147 7.95 2.17 4.22
N PHE A 148 6.91 1.33 4.27
CA PHE A 148 6.79 0.30 5.27
C PHE A 148 7.94 -0.70 5.10
N GLU A 149 8.75 -0.87 6.16
CA GLU A 149 9.81 -1.86 6.20
C GLU A 149 9.98 -2.40 7.63
N TRP A 150 10.37 -3.67 7.73
CA TRP A 150 10.77 -4.27 9.00
C TRP A 150 12.21 -3.88 9.31
N VAL A 151 12.42 -3.18 10.43
CA VAL A 151 13.76 -2.95 11.01
C VAL A 151 14.21 -4.19 11.79
N ILE A 152 13.26 -4.80 12.52
CA ILE A 152 13.42 -6.10 13.16
C ILE A 152 12.19 -6.92 12.75
N PRO A 153 12.35 -7.98 11.93
CA PRO A 153 11.23 -8.79 11.45
C PRO A 153 10.28 -9.22 12.57
N GLY A 154 8.99 -8.89 12.41
CA GLY A 154 7.95 -9.23 13.38
C GLY A 154 7.99 -8.48 14.71
N ARG A 155 8.87 -7.49 14.90
CA ARG A 155 9.00 -6.76 16.17
C ARG A 155 8.96 -5.23 16.05
N LEU A 156 9.71 -4.69 15.08
CA LEU A 156 9.88 -3.25 14.88
C LEU A 156 9.81 -2.94 13.39
N ALA A 157 8.81 -2.17 12.99
CA ALA A 157 8.67 -1.64 11.65
C ALA A 157 8.80 -0.12 11.64
N ARG A 158 9.09 0.43 10.47
CA ARG A 158 9.04 1.86 10.21
C ARG A 158 8.25 2.16 8.95
N SER A 159 7.72 3.37 8.85
CA SER A 159 7.00 3.84 7.66
C SER A 159 6.80 5.36 7.66
N SER A 160 6.14 5.86 6.61
CA SER A 160 5.43 7.13 6.59
C SER A 160 4.21 7.09 7.53
N ALA A 161 3.60 8.26 7.78
CA ALA A 161 2.26 8.34 8.32
C ALA A 161 1.27 7.70 7.34
N PRO A 162 0.12 7.21 7.81
CA PRO A 162 -0.81 6.58 6.91
C PRO A 162 -1.32 7.59 5.87
N PHE A 163 -1.56 7.14 4.63
CA PHE A 163 -2.03 7.97 3.51
C PHE A 163 -1.29 9.31 3.33
N TYR A 164 0.00 9.37 3.70
CA TYR A 164 0.74 10.63 3.68
C TYR A 164 0.84 11.21 2.26
N ASP A 165 0.32 12.40 2.07
CA ASP A 165 0.22 13.10 0.78
C ASP A 165 1.28 14.20 0.59
N GLY A 166 2.15 14.40 1.58
CA GLY A 166 3.14 15.47 1.61
C GLY A 166 2.97 16.47 2.75
N LYS A 167 1.87 16.41 3.51
CA LYS A 167 1.65 17.26 4.70
C LYS A 167 1.40 16.43 5.95
N ASP A 168 1.95 16.89 7.08
CA ASP A 168 1.60 16.33 8.38
C ASP A 168 0.15 16.77 8.69
N ALA A 169 -0.80 15.84 8.56
CA ALA A 169 -2.20 16.03 8.92
C ALA A 169 -2.63 14.97 9.95
N ASP A 170 -3.71 15.23 10.68
CA ASP A 170 -4.26 14.28 11.64
C ASP A 170 -5.17 13.22 10.96
N GLU A 171 -5.48 13.35 9.67
CA GLU A 171 -6.59 12.67 8.95
C GLU A 171 -6.35 11.24 8.43
N SER A 172 -5.33 10.54 8.89
CA SER A 172 -4.89 9.32 8.23
C SER A 172 -5.32 7.98 8.82
N ILE A 173 -5.92 7.93 10.01
CA ILE A 173 -6.34 6.66 10.63
C ILE A 173 -7.80 6.32 10.27
N ASN A 174 -7.98 5.29 9.44
CA ASN A 174 -9.25 4.70 9.04
C ASN A 174 -9.28 3.15 9.10
N GLU A 175 -10.38 2.52 8.68
CA GLU A 175 -10.60 1.07 8.68
C GLU A 175 -9.50 0.35 7.90
N ILE A 176 -9.16 0.87 6.72
CA ILE A 176 -8.12 0.31 5.85
C ILE A 176 -6.76 0.34 6.55
N SER A 177 -6.46 1.44 7.26
CA SER A 177 -5.21 1.52 8.03
C SER A 177 -5.15 0.58 9.22
N ILE A 178 -6.28 0.37 9.90
CA ILE A 178 -6.38 -0.56 11.01
C ILE A 178 -6.26 -2.01 10.53
N GLU A 179 -6.89 -2.33 9.39
CA GLU A 179 -6.76 -3.64 8.73
C GLU A 179 -5.31 -3.92 8.37
N PHE A 180 -4.61 -2.96 7.74
CA PHE A 180 -3.18 -3.09 7.43
C PHE A 180 -2.36 -3.40 8.69
N LEU A 181 -2.54 -2.62 9.75
CA LEU A 181 -1.80 -2.82 11.01
C LEU A 181 -2.07 -4.21 11.61
N ASN A 182 -3.32 -4.66 11.60
CA ASN A 182 -3.70 -5.97 12.09
C ASN A 182 -3.12 -7.12 11.27
N ASN A 183 -3.07 -6.99 9.93
CA ASN A 183 -2.51 -8.01 9.04
C ASN A 183 -1.01 -8.24 9.31
N TYR A 184 -0.28 -7.20 9.72
CA TYR A 184 1.12 -7.30 10.14
C TYR A 184 1.31 -7.54 11.65
N GLY A 185 0.22 -7.77 12.39
CA GLY A 185 0.25 -8.02 13.82
C GLY A 185 0.66 -6.80 14.67
N ILE A 186 0.69 -5.59 14.10
CA ILE A 186 1.11 -4.37 14.77
C ILE A 186 0.08 -3.98 15.84
N LYS A 187 0.54 -3.84 17.08
CA LYS A 187 -0.30 -3.48 18.24
C LYS A 187 0.13 -2.19 18.93
N ASN A 188 1.19 -1.54 18.45
CA ASN A 188 1.69 -0.30 19.01
C ASN A 188 2.19 0.64 17.91
N ILE A 189 1.83 1.91 18.02
CA ILE A 189 2.24 2.99 17.12
C ILE A 189 3.01 4.03 17.92
N ILE A 190 4.18 4.41 17.41
CA ILE A 190 4.95 5.56 17.89
C ILE A 190 5.01 6.59 16.77
N SER A 191 4.28 7.70 16.95
CA SER A 191 4.19 8.79 15.96
C SER A 191 5.07 9.97 16.36
N LEU A 192 5.92 10.40 15.43
CA LEU A 192 6.73 11.60 15.51
C LEU A 192 6.22 12.71 14.59
N SER A 193 4.96 12.63 14.15
CA SER A 193 4.33 13.70 13.36
C SER A 193 4.22 14.99 14.17
N SER A 194 4.20 16.14 13.47
CA SER A 194 4.06 17.45 14.13
C SER A 194 2.65 17.67 14.70
N VAL A 195 1.65 17.04 14.08
CA VAL A 195 0.24 17.05 14.49
C VAL A 195 -0.10 15.72 15.18
N GLU A 196 -0.82 15.81 16.29
CA GLU A 196 -1.33 14.64 17.01
C GLU A 196 -2.67 14.16 16.40
N LEU A 197 -2.95 12.86 16.48
CA LEU A 197 -4.26 12.32 16.12
C LEU A 197 -5.38 12.91 16.99
N SER A 198 -6.52 13.20 16.37
CA SER A 198 -7.73 13.62 17.09
C SER A 198 -8.24 12.54 18.06
N PRO A 199 -8.99 12.91 19.12
CA PRO A 199 -9.53 11.97 20.09
C PRO A 199 -10.33 10.82 19.47
N HIS A 200 -11.15 11.11 18.45
CA HIS A 200 -11.92 10.10 17.73
C HIS A 200 -11.02 9.03 17.07
N LYS A 201 -9.90 9.43 16.48
CA LYS A 201 -8.97 8.50 15.83
C LYS A 201 -8.20 7.65 16.85
N LYS A 202 -7.83 8.25 17.99
CA LYS A 202 -7.27 7.51 19.12
C LYS A 202 -8.25 6.46 19.66
N ASP A 203 -9.53 6.81 19.79
CA ASP A 203 -10.58 5.87 20.21
C ASP A 203 -10.74 4.70 19.22
N ARG A 204 -10.63 4.96 17.92
CA ARG A 204 -10.63 3.90 16.90
C ARG A 204 -9.46 2.93 17.05
N LEU A 205 -8.24 3.43 17.26
CA LEU A 205 -7.06 2.59 17.52
C LEU A 205 -7.25 1.78 18.81
N HIS A 206 -7.76 2.42 19.86
CA HIS A 206 -8.04 1.77 21.13
C HIS A 206 -9.05 0.61 20.97
N LYS A 207 -10.15 0.83 20.23
CA LYS A 207 -11.14 -0.23 19.90
C LYS A 207 -10.51 -1.39 19.12
N ALA A 208 -9.54 -1.10 18.25
CA ALA A 208 -8.76 -2.10 17.54
C ALA A 208 -7.66 -2.77 18.39
N LYS A 209 -7.53 -2.41 19.67
CA LYS A 209 -6.48 -2.86 20.60
C LYS A 209 -5.08 -2.50 20.11
N ILE A 210 -4.93 -1.31 19.52
CA ILE A 210 -3.67 -0.74 19.06
C ILE A 210 -3.33 0.45 19.95
N SER A 211 -2.21 0.38 20.66
CA SER A 211 -1.69 1.48 21.46
C SER A 211 -1.09 2.57 20.58
N TYR A 212 -1.23 3.83 21.00
CA TYR A 212 -0.72 4.99 20.27
C TYR A 212 0.03 5.94 21.21
N SER A 213 1.27 6.25 20.86
CA SER A 213 2.11 7.25 21.53
C SER A 213 2.48 8.36 20.55
N HIS A 214 2.27 9.61 20.94
CA HIS A 214 2.69 10.78 20.17
C HIS A 214 3.88 11.45 20.85
N ILE A 215 5.02 11.49 20.15
CA ILE A 215 6.21 12.24 20.56
C ILE A 215 6.41 13.34 19.53
N LYS A 216 5.83 14.51 19.79
CA LYS A 216 5.87 15.65 18.86
C LYS A 216 7.30 16.01 18.47
N ALA A 217 7.58 15.95 17.16
CA ALA A 217 8.81 16.43 16.56
C ALA A 217 8.48 17.24 15.30
N VAL A 218 9.14 18.38 15.11
CA VAL A 218 8.81 19.34 14.05
C VAL A 218 9.97 19.45 13.06
N GLY A 219 9.68 19.16 11.79
CA GLY A 219 10.65 19.28 10.71
C GLY A 219 11.94 18.49 10.94
N CYS A 220 13.07 19.16 10.72
CA CYS A 220 14.42 18.63 10.83
C CYS A 220 15.02 18.76 12.25
N ALA A 221 14.21 19.20 13.24
CA ALA A 221 14.65 19.33 14.62
C ALA A 221 14.91 17.96 15.27
N ALA A 222 15.91 17.92 16.14
CA ALA A 222 16.15 16.78 17.02
C ALA A 222 15.11 16.72 18.14
N VAL A 223 14.79 15.51 18.61
CA VAL A 223 14.04 15.34 19.86
C VAL A 223 14.97 15.51 21.05
N THR A 224 14.39 15.87 22.19
CA THR A 224 15.12 16.01 23.46
C THR A 224 15.48 14.65 24.06
N GLN A 225 16.43 14.64 25.01
CA GLN A 225 16.80 13.42 25.75
C GLN A 225 15.59 12.78 26.45
N LYS A 226 14.72 13.59 27.06
CA LYS A 226 13.46 13.12 27.67
C LYS A 226 12.54 12.45 26.64
N GLN A 227 12.49 12.97 25.41
CA GLN A 227 11.70 12.37 24.34
C GLN A 227 12.30 11.05 23.83
N PHE A 228 13.63 10.90 23.85
CA PHE A 228 14.24 9.59 23.63
C PHE A 228 13.79 8.57 24.68
N ASP A 229 13.74 8.96 25.96
CA ASP A 229 13.25 8.09 27.03
C ASP A 229 11.76 7.72 26.85
N GLN A 230 10.95 8.66 26.33
CA GLN A 230 9.55 8.40 25.97
C GLN A 230 9.42 7.40 24.82
N ILE A 231 10.24 7.55 23.77
CA ILE A 231 10.28 6.60 22.64
C ILE A 231 10.63 5.19 23.15
N TRP A 232 11.66 5.09 23.99
CA TRP A 232 12.07 3.81 24.58
C TRP A 232 10.98 3.20 25.46
N SER A 233 10.39 3.99 26.35
CA SER A 233 9.31 3.54 27.23
C SER A 233 8.09 3.03 26.45
N ALA A 234 7.74 3.70 25.35
CA ALA A 234 6.65 3.31 24.47
C ALA A 234 6.95 2.03 23.67
N TYR A 235 8.23 1.72 23.40
CA TYR A 235 8.64 0.54 22.64
C TYR A 235 8.92 -0.70 23.51
N ASN A 236 9.67 -0.54 24.61
CA ASN A 236 10.29 -1.64 25.35
C ASN A 236 9.27 -2.64 25.93
N ARG A 237 8.12 -2.13 26.38
CA ARG A 237 7.04 -2.96 26.97
C ARG A 237 5.90 -3.28 25.99
N ALA A 238 6.01 -2.82 24.75
CA ALA A 238 4.98 -3.01 23.75
C ALA A 238 5.23 -4.27 22.90
N GLY A 239 4.17 -4.78 22.28
CA GLY A 239 4.25 -5.80 21.24
C GLY A 239 4.82 -5.26 19.93
N VAL A 240 4.48 -5.91 18.82
CA VAL A 240 4.88 -5.50 17.46
C VAL A 240 4.57 -4.01 17.25
N THR A 241 5.61 -3.22 16.98
CA THR A 241 5.56 -1.76 16.97
C THR A 241 5.89 -1.21 15.59
N ILE A 242 5.14 -0.19 15.15
CA ILE A 242 5.50 0.65 14.00
C ILE A 242 5.87 2.06 14.47
N VAL A 243 6.94 2.59 13.91
CA VAL A 243 7.38 3.98 14.13
C VAL A 243 7.19 4.77 12.83
N TYR A 244 6.55 5.93 12.92
CA TYR A 244 6.45 6.81 11.75
C TYR A 244 6.53 8.30 12.11
N CYS A 245 6.83 9.10 11.09
CA CYS A 245 6.52 10.52 11.00
C CYS A 245 5.84 10.73 9.63
N GLY A 246 5.50 11.96 9.25
CA GLY A 246 4.88 12.25 7.94
C GLY A 246 5.44 11.43 6.78
N TYR A 247 6.67 11.71 6.37
CA TYR A 247 7.29 11.05 5.21
C TYR A 247 7.88 9.66 5.50
N GLY A 248 8.32 9.39 6.73
CA GLY A 248 8.93 8.11 7.10
C GLY A 248 10.46 8.08 7.16
N ASP A 249 11.11 9.22 6.91
CA ASP A 249 12.55 9.46 7.12
C ASP A 249 12.77 10.59 8.14
N GLY A 250 14.03 10.91 8.44
CA GLY A 250 14.43 11.97 9.37
C GLY A 250 14.05 11.64 10.81
N ARG A 251 12.85 12.09 11.21
CA ARG A 251 12.29 11.86 12.56
C ARG A 251 12.08 10.37 12.82
N THR A 252 11.54 9.63 11.85
CA THR A 252 11.37 8.17 11.97
C THR A 252 12.73 7.48 12.17
N GLY A 253 13.71 7.80 11.32
CA GLY A 253 15.04 7.21 11.39
C GLY A 253 15.77 7.52 12.69
N MET A 254 15.55 8.72 13.24
CA MET A 254 16.10 9.10 14.54
C MET A 254 15.48 8.28 15.67
N ALA A 255 14.16 8.07 15.66
CA ALA A 255 13.51 7.23 16.67
C ALA A 255 13.93 5.76 16.57
N ILE A 256 14.08 5.22 15.35
CA ILE A 256 14.60 3.88 15.12
C ILE A 256 16.03 3.72 15.63
N SER A 257 16.90 4.68 15.31
CA SER A 257 18.29 4.68 15.80
C SER A 257 18.34 4.75 17.32
N ALA A 258 17.51 5.59 17.95
CA ALA A 258 17.42 5.67 19.40
C ALA A 258 16.99 4.33 20.02
N ILE A 259 15.97 3.66 19.47
CA ILE A 259 15.54 2.33 19.93
C ILE A 259 16.69 1.32 19.85
N GLN A 260 17.40 1.29 18.73
CA GLN A 260 18.54 0.39 18.53
C GLN A 260 19.69 0.67 19.52
N LEU A 261 19.99 1.94 19.81
CA LEU A 261 20.96 2.33 20.83
C LEU A 261 20.54 1.84 22.23
N PHE A 262 19.27 2.03 22.62
CA PHE A 262 18.76 1.51 23.89
C PHE A 262 18.76 -0.03 23.98
N GLN A 263 18.67 -0.72 22.85
CA GLN A 263 18.85 -2.18 22.76
C GLN A 263 20.33 -2.60 22.86
N GLY A 264 21.26 -1.66 23.03
CA GLY A 264 22.69 -1.92 23.17
C GLY A 264 23.44 -2.06 21.84
N ARG A 265 22.84 -1.70 20.70
CA ARG A 265 23.58 -1.68 19.43
C ARG A 265 24.56 -0.52 19.42
N ALA A 266 25.80 -0.81 19.06
CA ALA A 266 26.76 0.24 18.69
C ALA A 266 26.44 0.71 17.28
N LEU A 267 26.02 1.97 17.15
CA LEU A 267 25.72 2.61 15.87
C LEU A 267 26.69 3.76 15.62
N ASP A 268 27.09 3.93 14.37
CA ASP A 268 27.84 5.09 13.89
C ASP A 268 26.97 6.02 13.02
N GLU A 269 27.57 7.06 12.44
CA GLU A 269 26.82 7.98 11.57
C GLU A 269 26.25 7.28 10.32
N ASN A 270 26.98 6.32 9.72
CA ASN A 270 26.50 5.60 8.54
C ASN A 270 25.27 4.76 8.88
N ASP A 271 25.24 4.14 10.05
CA ASP A 271 24.07 3.42 10.55
C ASP A 271 22.86 4.36 10.72
N TYR A 272 23.07 5.56 11.27
CA TYR A 272 22.00 6.56 11.38
C TYR A 272 21.48 6.96 10.01
N ARG A 273 22.37 7.17 9.02
CA ARG A 273 21.97 7.49 7.64
C ARG A 273 21.22 6.33 6.99
N ALA A 274 21.64 5.10 7.20
CA ALA A 274 20.95 3.89 6.70
C ALA A 274 19.54 3.76 7.31
N ASN A 275 19.39 4.13 8.58
CA ASN A 275 18.07 4.25 9.23
C ASN A 275 17.26 5.46 8.74
N GLY A 276 17.77 6.28 7.82
CA GLY A 276 17.07 7.41 7.23
C GLY A 276 17.17 8.70 8.04
N VAL A 277 18.13 8.86 8.95
CA VAL A 277 18.38 10.16 9.63
C VAL A 277 18.92 11.18 8.63
N GLN A 278 18.32 12.37 8.60
CA GLN A 278 18.57 13.35 7.53
C GLN A 278 19.45 14.52 7.99
N CYS A 279 19.33 14.93 9.24
CA CYS A 279 19.85 16.22 9.69
C CYS A 279 21.00 16.10 10.69
N SER A 280 21.99 16.99 10.60
CA SER A 280 23.14 17.01 11.53
C SER A 280 22.73 17.21 12.99
N ALA A 281 21.66 17.98 13.25
CA ALA A 281 21.12 18.14 14.60
C ALA A 281 20.58 16.82 15.18
N GLN A 282 19.94 15.98 14.35
CA GLN A 282 19.43 14.67 14.77
C GLN A 282 20.59 13.71 15.10
N ILE A 283 21.66 13.73 14.28
CA ILE A 283 22.87 12.94 14.50
C ILE A 283 23.58 13.36 15.77
N ALA A 284 23.75 14.67 15.99
CA ALA A 284 24.34 15.19 17.22
C ALA A 284 23.55 14.74 18.47
N ALA A 285 22.22 14.76 18.40
CA ALA A 285 21.38 14.30 19.50
C ALA A 285 21.48 12.78 19.74
N LEU A 286 21.62 11.97 18.69
CA LEU A 286 21.86 10.53 18.79
C LEU A 286 23.25 10.22 19.36
N ASN A 287 24.28 10.99 19.01
CA ASN A 287 25.60 10.85 19.61
C ASN A 287 25.56 11.14 21.11
N LEU A 288 24.90 12.24 21.51
CA LEU A 288 24.68 12.54 22.93
C LEU A 288 23.89 11.43 23.65
N LEU A 289 22.92 10.82 22.98
CA LEU A 289 22.20 9.66 23.52
C LEU A 289 23.12 8.45 23.68
N SER A 290 23.95 8.14 22.68
CA SER A 290 24.91 7.04 22.70
C SER A 290 25.93 7.20 23.83
N ASP A 291 26.48 8.41 24.01
CA ASP A 291 27.40 8.72 25.09
C ASP A 291 26.72 8.57 26.46
N ARG A 292 25.47 9.04 26.59
CA ARG A 292 24.67 8.90 27.82
C ARG A 292 24.39 7.43 28.19
N ILE A 293 24.22 6.55 27.20
CA ILE A 293 23.96 5.12 27.43
C ILE A 293 25.24 4.35 27.80
N LYS A 294 26.41 4.81 27.30
CA LYS A 294 27.72 4.20 27.58
C LYS A 294 28.36 4.66 28.89
N GLY A 295 27.95 5.82 29.41
CA GLY A 295 28.34 6.34 30.73
C GLY A 295 27.67 5.60 31.88
#